data_AF-A0A6L8IGR1-F1
#
_entry.id   AF-A0A6L8IGR1-F1
#
_cell.length_a   1.000
_cell.length_b   1.000
_cell.length_c   1.000
_cell.angle_alpha   90.00
_cell.angle_beta   90.00
_cell.angle_gamma   90.00
#
_symmetry.space_group_name_H-M   'P 1'
#
loop_
_entity.id
_entity.type
_entity.pdbx_description
1 polymer ?
#
loop_
_entity_poly.entity_id
_entity_poly.type
_entity_poly.pdbx_seq_one_letter_code
_entity_poly.pdbx_strand_id
1 'polypeptide(L)'
;MSEAIVEIRDYTIEPEWFDAYRAWADTLAAPWLRANLDVIDFWLDCGIEAEVRGSAPDVSENGQANVCWIIRWASKSDRDARFPKVMGSVEWREIWAEHPNPKAYLQQNVRFMRAAAC
;
A
#
# COMPACT_ATOMS: atom_id res chain seq x y z
N MET A 1 4.33 27.28 0.71
CA MET A 1 3.37 26.14 0.65
C MET A 1 4.09 24.90 1.14
N SER A 2 3.44 24.04 1.92
CA SER A 2 4.04 22.80 2.39
C SER A 2 4.45 21.90 1.21
N GLU A 3 5.59 21.22 1.32
CA GLU A 3 5.99 20.15 0.40
C GLU A 3 5.41 18.78 0.77
N ALA A 4 4.66 18.73 1.88
CA ALA A 4 4.09 17.49 2.39
C ALA A 4 3.21 16.81 1.34
N ILE A 5 3.37 15.50 1.27
CA ILE A 5 2.63 14.62 0.36
C ILE A 5 2.10 13.43 1.14
N VAL A 6 1.11 12.79 0.53
CA VAL A 6 0.67 11.45 0.89
C VAL A 6 1.03 10.51 -0.24
N GLU A 7 1.68 9.40 0.09
CA GLU A 7 1.90 8.25 -0.78
C GLU A 7 0.74 7.28 -0.61
N ILE A 8 0.02 7.01 -1.70
CA ILE A 8 -1.02 5.98 -1.77
C ILE A 8 -0.44 4.80 -2.55
N ARG A 9 -0.41 3.63 -1.95
CA ARG A 9 0.06 2.39 -2.57
C ARG A 9 -1.12 1.45 -2.73
N ASP A 10 -1.47 1.18 -3.97
CA ASP A 10 -2.57 0.31 -4.35
C ASP A 10 -1.98 -1.00 -4.88
N TYR A 11 -2.28 -2.13 -4.22
CA TYR A 11 -1.87 -3.45 -4.71
C TYR A 11 -3.07 -4.28 -5.12
N THR A 12 -2.85 -5.11 -6.13
CA THR A 12 -3.76 -6.18 -6.52
C THR A 12 -3.07 -7.49 -6.23
N ILE A 13 -3.51 -8.17 -5.18
CA ILE A 13 -3.06 -9.50 -4.78
C ILE A 13 -3.95 -10.54 -5.46
N GLU A 14 -3.37 -11.62 -5.95
CA GLU A 14 -4.11 -12.77 -6.48
C GLU A 14 -5.18 -13.24 -5.48
N PRO A 15 -6.44 -13.46 -5.91
CA PRO A 15 -7.53 -13.83 -5.01
C PRO A 15 -7.25 -15.06 -4.15
N GLU A 16 -6.58 -16.08 -4.71
CA GLU A 16 -6.19 -17.30 -3.99
C GLU A 16 -5.29 -17.03 -2.78
N TRP A 17 -4.48 -15.96 -2.84
CA TRP A 17 -3.51 -15.61 -1.80
C TRP A 17 -3.98 -14.50 -0.87
N PHE A 18 -5.13 -13.87 -1.15
CA PHE A 18 -5.54 -12.65 -0.49
C PHE A 18 -5.86 -12.83 0.99
N ASP A 19 -6.52 -13.93 1.38
CA ASP A 19 -6.82 -14.21 2.79
C ASP A 19 -5.55 -14.46 3.62
N ALA A 20 -4.58 -15.18 3.05
CA ALA A 20 -3.28 -15.38 3.69
C ALA A 20 -2.51 -14.06 3.80
N TYR A 21 -2.57 -13.21 2.76
CA TYR A 21 -1.99 -11.87 2.78
C TYR A 21 -2.60 -11.01 3.88
N ARG A 22 -3.94 -11.01 4.00
CA ARG A 22 -4.67 -10.27 5.05
C ARG A 22 -4.20 -10.69 6.43
N ALA A 23 -4.15 -11.99 6.71
CA ALA A 23 -3.71 -12.50 8.02
C ALA A 23 -2.27 -12.05 8.35
N TRP A 24 -1.34 -12.19 7.39
CA TRP A 24 0.04 -11.72 7.55
C TRP A 24 0.12 -10.19 7.75
N ALA A 25 -0.67 -9.44 6.98
CA ALA A 25 -0.67 -7.99 7.03
C ALA A 25 -1.20 -7.47 8.36
N ASP A 26 -2.30 -8.02 8.86
CA ASP A 26 -2.91 -7.62 10.13
C ASP A 26 -2.05 -7.97 11.35
N THR A 27 -1.35 -9.10 11.30
CA THR A 27 -0.62 -9.63 12.45
C THR A 27 0.83 -9.15 12.54
N LEU A 28 1.51 -9.01 11.40
CA LEU A 28 2.95 -8.71 11.34
C LEU A 28 3.24 -7.38 10.66
N ALA A 29 2.75 -7.19 9.44
CA ALA A 29 3.17 -6.06 8.61
C ALA A 29 2.64 -4.71 9.11
N ALA A 30 1.33 -4.58 9.29
CA ALA A 30 0.68 -3.33 9.65
C ALA A 30 1.13 -2.80 11.03
N PRO A 31 1.22 -3.62 12.09
CA PRO A 31 1.74 -3.16 13.37
C PRO A 31 3.14 -2.58 13.26
N TRP A 32 4.05 -3.26 12.56
CA TRP A 32 5.43 -2.79 12.40
C TRP A 32 5.52 -1.55 11.53
N LEU A 33 4.80 -1.50 10.40
CA LEU A 33 4.79 -0.35 9.51
C LEU A 33 4.24 0.90 10.20
N ARG A 34 3.17 0.78 10.98
CA ARG A 34 2.62 1.90 11.76
C ARG A 34 3.58 2.41 12.85
N ALA A 35 4.45 1.54 13.39
CA ALA A 35 5.46 1.94 14.36
C ALA A 35 6.68 2.64 13.72
N ASN A 36 6.97 2.37 12.44
CA ASN A 36 8.20 2.80 11.78
C ASN A 36 7.99 3.86 10.68
N LEU A 37 6.74 4.07 10.25
CA LEU A 37 6.33 5.04 9.24
C LEU A 37 5.13 5.85 9.74
N ASP A 38 4.93 7.04 9.18
CA ASP A 38 3.72 7.84 9.41
C ASP A 38 2.59 7.32 8.52
N VAL A 39 2.08 6.14 8.85
CA VAL A 39 0.94 5.51 8.17
C VAL A 39 -0.33 6.22 8.60
N ILE A 40 -0.95 6.96 7.68
CA ILE A 40 -2.27 7.56 7.88
C ILE A 40 -3.28 6.43 8.01
N ASP A 41 -3.29 5.52 7.04
CA ASP A 41 -4.18 4.37 7.11
C ASP A 41 -3.78 3.18 6.22
N PHE A 42 -4.45 2.05 6.47
CA PHE A 42 -4.28 0.79 5.76
C PHE A 42 -5.64 0.12 5.61
N TRP A 43 -6.01 -0.18 4.36
CA TRP A 43 -7.32 -0.71 4.00
C TRP A 43 -7.15 -1.97 3.14
N LEU A 44 -8.04 -2.94 3.37
CA LEU A 44 -8.12 -4.18 2.62
C LEU A 44 -9.52 -4.33 2.03
N ASP A 45 -9.62 -4.97 0.87
CA ASP A 45 -10.90 -5.29 0.26
C ASP A 45 -11.80 -6.09 1.21
N CYS A 46 -13.09 -5.76 1.18
CA CYS A 46 -14.14 -6.35 2.00
C CYS A 46 -15.13 -7.20 1.19
N GLY A 47 -14.83 -7.49 -0.09
CA GLY A 47 -15.65 -8.31 -0.96
C GLY A 47 -16.85 -7.58 -1.57
N ILE A 48 -16.90 -6.25 -1.43
CA ILE A 48 -17.92 -5.43 -2.10
C ILE A 48 -17.39 -5.08 -3.48
N GLU A 49 -18.18 -5.38 -4.51
CA GLU A 49 -17.82 -5.10 -5.91
C GLU A 49 -17.57 -3.60 -6.12
N ALA A 50 -16.45 -3.30 -6.78
CA ALA A 50 -16.07 -1.92 -7.05
C ALA A 50 -16.97 -1.29 -8.12
N GLU A 51 -17.43 -0.06 -7.88
CA GLU A 51 -18.16 0.70 -8.88
C GLU A 51 -17.21 1.52 -9.77
N VAL A 52 -17.11 1.15 -11.05
CA VAL A 52 -16.31 1.90 -12.03
C VAL A 52 -17.23 2.61 -13.03
N ARG A 53 -17.19 3.94 -13.03
CA ARG A 53 -18.07 4.82 -13.82
C ARG A 53 -17.27 6.00 -14.39
N GLY A 54 -17.80 6.67 -15.42
CA GLY A 54 -17.17 7.83 -16.05
C GLY A 54 -17.45 7.88 -17.56
N SER A 55 -16.84 8.83 -18.26
CA SER A 55 -16.97 8.96 -19.73
C SER A 55 -16.12 7.97 -20.52
N ALA A 56 -15.12 7.38 -19.88
CA ALA A 56 -14.22 6.37 -20.46
C ALA A 56 -13.64 5.48 -19.35
N PRO A 57 -14.47 4.66 -18.67
CA PRO A 57 -13.97 3.75 -17.65
C PRO A 57 -13.11 2.66 -18.30
N ASP A 58 -11.98 2.36 -17.68
CA ASP A 58 -11.09 1.27 -18.08
C ASP A 58 -10.65 0.51 -16.82
N VAL A 59 -10.93 -0.79 -16.80
CA VAL A 59 -10.60 -1.69 -15.68
C VAL A 59 -9.55 -2.65 -16.18
N SER A 60 -8.41 -2.70 -15.49
CA SER A 60 -7.35 -3.64 -15.84
C SER A 60 -7.83 -5.09 -15.79
N GLU A 61 -7.21 -5.98 -16.55
CA GLU A 61 -7.50 -7.42 -16.49
C GLU A 61 -7.26 -8.02 -15.08
N ASN A 62 -6.41 -7.38 -14.27
CA ASN A 62 -6.17 -7.77 -12.88
C ASN A 62 -7.31 -7.36 -11.94
N GLY A 63 -8.27 -6.55 -12.40
CA GLY A 63 -9.34 -5.98 -11.59
C GLY A 63 -8.94 -4.68 -10.90
N GLN A 64 -9.57 -4.42 -9.75
CA GLN A 64 -9.28 -3.27 -8.89
C GLN A 64 -8.35 -3.67 -7.73
N ALA A 65 -7.62 -2.70 -7.18
CA ALA A 65 -6.75 -2.94 -6.05
C ALA A 65 -7.54 -3.44 -4.82
N ASN A 66 -7.02 -4.47 -4.18
CA ASN A 66 -7.60 -5.07 -2.97
C ASN A 66 -6.78 -4.78 -1.70
N VAL A 67 -5.70 -4.00 -1.83
CA VAL A 67 -4.87 -3.51 -0.73
C VAL A 67 -4.55 -2.04 -0.96
N CYS A 68 -4.71 -1.20 0.06
CA CYS A 68 -4.37 0.22 0.02
C CYS A 68 -3.58 0.65 1.26
N TRP A 69 -2.40 1.22 1.05
CA TRP A 69 -1.59 1.89 2.08
C TRP A 69 -1.54 3.38 1.86
N ILE A 70 -1.70 4.17 2.92
CA ILE A 70 -1.64 5.63 2.87
C ILE A 70 -0.57 6.12 3.85
N ILE A 71 0.51 6.70 3.36
CA ILE A 71 1.68 7.08 4.15
C ILE A 71 1.97 8.57 3.96
N ARG A 72 2.15 9.31 5.04
CA ARG A 72 2.51 10.73 5.00
C ARG A 72 4.02 10.91 4.91
N TRP A 73 4.44 11.90 4.13
CA TRP A 73 5.83 12.31 4.01
C TRP A 73 5.96 13.83 4.05
N ALA A 74 7.08 14.31 4.59
CA ALA A 74 7.39 15.74 4.61
C ALA A 74 7.63 16.29 3.19
N SER A 75 8.19 15.48 2.30
CA SER A 75 8.35 15.75 0.87
C SER A 75 8.67 14.47 0.10
N LYS A 76 8.70 14.53 -1.24
CA LYS A 76 9.14 13.40 -2.07
C LYS A 76 10.61 13.03 -1.83
N SER A 77 11.46 14.03 -1.57
CA SER A 77 12.87 13.79 -1.25
C SER A 77 13.04 13.07 0.09
N ASP A 78 12.25 13.43 1.12
CA ASP A 78 12.25 12.71 2.40
C ASP A 78 11.83 11.25 2.21
N ARG A 79 10.73 11.05 1.47
CA ARG A 79 10.24 9.73 1.09
C ARG A 79 11.31 8.88 0.43
N ASP A 80 11.97 9.39 -0.59
CA ASP A 80 12.97 8.63 -1.36
C ASP A 80 14.23 8.32 -0.55
N ALA A 81 14.58 9.16 0.41
CA ALA A 81 15.71 8.93 1.30
C ALA A 81 15.40 7.92 2.42
N ARG A 82 14.18 7.92 2.97
CA ARG A 82 13.80 7.15 4.15
C ARG A 82 13.15 5.81 3.81
N PHE A 83 12.22 5.77 2.85
CA PHE A 83 11.45 4.56 2.56
C PHE A 83 12.34 3.34 2.23
N PRO A 84 13.37 3.44 1.36
CA PRO A 84 14.25 2.31 1.10
C PRO A 84 15.05 1.84 2.31
N LYS A 85 15.38 2.73 3.26
CA LYS A 85 16.09 2.37 4.49
C LYS A 85 15.19 1.57 5.43
N VAL A 86 13.93 2.00 5.58
CA VAL A 86 12.94 1.28 6.39
C VAL A 86 12.64 -0.09 5.77
N MET A 87 12.36 -0.14 4.46
CA MET A 87 12.11 -1.41 3.76
C MET A 87 13.36 -2.30 3.59
N GLY A 88 14.56 -1.75 3.81
CA GLY A 88 15.82 -2.49 3.78
C GLY A 88 16.31 -2.95 5.16
N SER A 89 15.59 -2.62 6.23
CA SER A 89 16.00 -2.94 7.60
C SER A 89 16.02 -4.46 7.85
N VAL A 90 16.71 -4.90 8.89
CA VAL A 90 16.75 -6.33 9.26
C VAL A 90 15.35 -6.78 9.68
N GLU A 91 14.70 -5.98 10.52
CA GLU A 91 13.40 -6.23 11.12
C GLU A 91 12.30 -6.35 10.05
N TRP A 92 12.31 -5.45 9.05
CA TRP A 92 11.35 -5.56 7.95
C TRP A 92 11.61 -6.80 7.10
N ARG A 93 12.87 -7.15 6.84
CA ARG A 93 13.21 -8.36 6.07
C ARG A 93 12.76 -9.63 6.77
N GLU A 94 12.81 -9.68 8.10
CA GLU A 94 12.29 -10.80 8.89
C GLU A 94 10.77 -10.93 8.73
N ILE A 95 10.03 -9.82 8.90
CA ILE A 95 8.57 -9.79 8.67
C ILE A 95 8.21 -10.17 7.23
N TRP A 96 8.97 -9.67 6.25
CA TRP A 96 8.78 -9.97 4.84
C TRP A 96 9.10 -11.43 4.50
N ALA A 97 10.01 -12.07 5.21
CA ALA A 97 10.31 -13.49 5.00
C ALA A 97 9.11 -14.39 5.35
N GLU A 98 8.20 -13.91 6.20
CA GLU A 98 6.94 -14.57 6.54
C GLU A 98 5.80 -14.26 5.55
N HIS A 99 6.05 -13.43 4.52
CA HIS A 99 5.05 -13.09 3.52
C HIS A 99 4.56 -14.36 2.79
N PRO A 100 3.24 -14.59 2.67
CA PRO A 100 2.70 -15.88 2.22
C PRO A 100 3.10 -16.24 0.79
N ASN A 101 3.08 -15.26 -0.13
CA ASN A 101 3.58 -15.44 -1.49
C ASN A 101 3.99 -14.10 -2.12
N PRO A 102 5.30 -13.77 -2.18
CA PRO A 102 5.77 -12.54 -2.81
C PRO A 102 5.48 -12.43 -4.31
N LYS A 103 5.11 -13.52 -4.99
CA LYS A 103 4.76 -13.52 -6.41
C LYS A 103 3.28 -13.22 -6.68
N ALA A 104 2.44 -13.20 -5.64
CA ALA A 104 1.00 -12.97 -5.76
C ALA A 104 0.61 -11.51 -6.09
N TYR A 105 1.59 -10.60 -6.21
CA TYR A 105 1.32 -9.21 -6.58
C TYR A 105 1.12 -9.12 -8.10
N LEU A 106 -0.15 -9.09 -8.53
CA LEU A 106 -0.52 -8.88 -9.94
C LEU A 106 -0.21 -7.46 -10.41
N GLN A 107 -0.41 -6.49 -9.51
CA GLN A 107 -0.12 -5.09 -9.80
C GLN A 107 0.25 -4.33 -8.52
N GLN A 108 1.23 -3.43 -8.65
CA GLN A 108 1.61 -2.50 -7.60
C GLN A 108 1.66 -1.09 -8.18
N ASN A 109 0.80 -0.22 -7.68
CA ASN A 109 0.74 1.18 -8.06
C ASN A 109 1.11 2.08 -6.88
N VAL A 110 1.84 3.15 -7.16
CA VAL A 110 2.21 4.15 -6.16
C VAL A 110 1.90 5.52 -6.72
N ARG A 111 1.07 6.27 -6.01
CA ARG A 111 0.69 7.64 -6.37
C ARG A 111 1.04 8.59 -5.24
N PHE A 112 1.36 9.82 -5.58
CA PHE A 112 1.67 10.86 -4.62
C PHE A 112 0.66 11.99 -4.77
N MET A 113 0.05 12.40 -3.66
CA MET A 113 -1.01 13.39 -3.64
C MET A 113 -0.69 14.48 -2.62
N ARG A 114 -1.27 15.66 -2.82
CA ARG A 114 -1.31 16.74 -1.84
C ARG A 114 -2.76 16.99 -1.48
N ALA A 115 -3.01 17.45 -0.26
CA ALA A 115 -4.34 17.93 0.11
C ALA A 115 -4.74 19.09 -0.82
N ALA A 116 -5.93 19.01 -1.40
CA ALA A 116 -6.51 20.12 -2.14
C ALA A 116 -7.06 21.14 -1.13
N ALA A 117 -6.66 22.42 -1.28
CA ALA A 117 -7.10 23.58 -0.51
C ALA A 117 -7.34 23.32 1.01
N CYS A 118 -6.31 23.59 1.81
CA CYS A 118 -6.49 23.80 3.25
C CYS A 118 -7.01 25.21 3.52
#